data_AF-A0A5P8M3B0-F1
#
_entry.id   AF-A0A5P8M3B0-F1
#
_cell.length_a   1.000
_cell.length_b   1.000
_cell.length_c   1.000
_cell.angle_alpha   90.00
_cell.angle_beta   90.00
_cell.angle_gamma   90.00
#
_symmetry.space_group_name_H-M   'P 1'
#
loop_
_entity.id
_entity.type
_entity.pdbx_description
1 polymer ?
#
loop_
_entity_poly.entity_id
_entity_poly.type
_entity_poly.pdbx_seq_one_letter_code
_entity_poly.pdbx_strand_id
1 'polypeptide(L)'
;MNDEYQELFSDVLNYAQMHGVGYILTDELQPDTPSQSKPASKMMLINLNWHDQKQLPFVAAHECGHILDGDQPSALYFTTFSSQSKYELHANQRAYEILLSLTMDSSTSIETVSVTDWMDKMHIPAWQEDNVRQAIKEHLA
;
A
#
# COMPACT_ATOMS: atom_id res chain seq x y z
N MET A 1 -2.79 6.44 -15.86
CA MET A 1 -3.68 6.31 -14.69
C MET A 1 -4.82 7.32 -14.83
N ASN A 2 -6.02 7.08 -14.26
CA ASN A 2 -7.07 8.12 -14.26
C ASN A 2 -6.80 9.15 -13.14
N ASP A 3 -7.53 10.27 -13.14
CA ASP A 3 -7.29 11.38 -12.22
C ASP A 3 -7.43 10.97 -10.73
N GLU A 4 -8.45 10.16 -10.41
CA GLU A 4 -8.70 9.69 -9.04
C GLU A 4 -7.54 8.84 -8.48
N TYR A 5 -7.04 7.88 -9.25
CA TYR A 5 -5.91 7.06 -8.82
C TYR A 5 -4.60 7.86 -8.76
N GLN A 6 -4.46 8.88 -9.60
CA GLN A 6 -3.31 9.77 -9.57
C GLN A 6 -3.30 10.68 -8.33
N GLU A 7 -4.47 11.17 -7.92
CA GLU A 7 -4.64 11.93 -6.68
C GLU A 7 -4.30 11.05 -5.47
N LEU A 8 -4.91 9.87 -5.37
CA LEU A 8 -4.64 8.94 -4.25
C LEU A 8 -3.17 8.49 -4.20
N PHE A 9 -2.55 8.22 -5.35
CA PHE A 9 -1.12 7.92 -5.42
C PHE A 9 -0.29 9.08 -4.87
N SER A 10 -0.63 10.31 -5.24
CA SER A 10 0.05 11.52 -4.74
C SER A 10 -0.14 11.68 -3.23
N ASP A 11 -1.32 11.38 -2.70
CA ASP A 11 -1.60 11.44 -1.26
C ASP A 11 -0.78 10.42 -0.47
N VAL A 12 -0.59 9.21 -1.00
CA VAL A 12 0.30 8.21 -0.39
C VAL A 12 1.76 8.69 -0.39
N LEU A 13 2.22 9.31 -1.49
CA LEU A 13 3.57 9.88 -1.55
C LEU A 13 3.75 11.05 -0.57
N ASN A 14 2.73 11.89 -0.42
CA ASN A 14 2.71 12.98 0.56
C ASN A 14 2.73 12.44 2.00
N TYR A 15 1.92 11.42 2.29
CA TYR A 15 1.93 10.71 3.55
C TYR A 15 3.34 10.17 3.87
N ALA A 16 3.98 9.49 2.92
CA ALA A 16 5.34 8.97 3.07
C ALA A 16 6.34 10.09 3.43
N GLN A 17 6.30 11.22 2.71
CA GLN A 17 7.16 12.36 3.00
C GLN A 17 6.92 12.97 4.38
N MET A 18 5.65 13.10 4.80
CA MET A 18 5.28 13.58 6.13
C MET A 18 5.84 12.68 7.25
N HIS A 19 6.02 11.39 6.97
CA HIS A 19 6.61 10.41 7.90
C HIS A 19 8.12 10.21 7.69
N GLY A 20 8.78 11.07 6.90
CA GLY A 20 10.23 11.05 6.70
C GLY A 20 10.72 9.92 5.78
N VAL A 21 9.84 9.41 4.92
CA VAL A 21 10.14 8.42 3.88
C VAL A 21 10.26 9.13 2.53
N GLY A 22 11.43 9.03 1.91
CA GLY A 22 11.66 9.54 0.55
C GLY A 22 11.31 8.50 -0.52
N TYR A 23 11.24 8.93 -1.78
CA TYR A 23 10.96 8.05 -2.89
C TYR A 23 11.70 8.43 -4.17
N ILE A 24 11.89 7.45 -5.04
CA ILE A 24 12.31 7.59 -6.44
C ILE A 24 11.21 6.97 -7.28
N LEU A 25 10.73 7.71 -8.28
CA LEU A 25 9.79 7.18 -9.27
C LEU A 25 10.57 6.86 -10.55
N THR A 26 10.35 5.70 -11.15
CA THR A 26 11.04 5.29 -12.38
C THR A 26 10.10 4.57 -13.33
N ASP A 27 10.26 4.82 -14.63
CA ASP A 27 9.61 4.14 -15.75
C ASP A 27 10.64 3.33 -16.58
N GLU A 28 11.81 3.03 -16.00
CA GLU A 28 12.87 2.26 -16.69
C GLU A 28 12.73 0.74 -16.48
N LEU A 29 11.92 0.32 -15.50
CA LEU A 29 11.71 -1.08 -15.15
C LEU A 29 10.62 -1.73 -16.00
N GLN A 30 10.66 -3.07 -16.15
CA GLN A 30 9.62 -3.80 -16.88
C GLN A 30 8.28 -3.80 -16.11
N PRO A 31 7.13 -3.94 -16.78
CA PRO A 31 5.81 -3.87 -16.13
C PRO A 31 5.52 -4.92 -15.04
N ASP A 32 6.26 -6.02 -15.05
CA ASP A 32 6.21 -7.11 -14.08
C ASP A 32 7.30 -7.02 -13.02
N THR A 33 8.21 -6.05 -13.12
CA THR A 33 9.25 -5.81 -12.12
C THR A 33 8.63 -5.08 -10.92
N PRO A 34 8.74 -5.62 -9.70
CA PRO A 34 8.14 -5.01 -8.52
C PRO A 34 8.85 -3.71 -8.12
N SER A 35 8.13 -2.85 -7.39
CA SER A 35 8.75 -1.74 -6.64
C SER A 35 9.54 -2.31 -5.46
N GLN A 36 10.37 -1.47 -4.82
CA GLN A 36 11.22 -1.92 -3.72
C GLN A 36 11.44 -0.84 -2.68
N SER A 37 11.46 -1.24 -1.41
CA SER A 37 11.85 -0.42 -0.29
C SER A 37 13.31 -0.63 0.12
N LYS A 38 13.93 0.44 0.62
CA LYS A 38 15.25 0.41 1.27
C LYS A 38 15.14 1.04 2.67
N PRO A 39 14.70 0.27 3.67
CA PRO A 39 14.42 0.78 5.02
C PRO A 39 15.62 1.46 5.70
N ALA A 40 16.83 0.93 5.50
CA ALA A 40 18.07 1.52 6.03
C ALA A 40 18.35 2.95 5.52
N SER A 41 17.80 3.32 4.36
CA SER A 41 17.93 4.67 3.78
C SER A 41 16.62 5.46 3.85
N LYS A 42 15.53 4.88 4.37
CA LYS A 42 14.17 5.43 4.33
C LYS A 42 13.75 5.90 2.94
N MET A 43 14.05 5.08 1.93
CA MET A 43 13.75 5.38 0.52
C MET A 43 12.98 4.22 -0.11
N MET A 44 11.95 4.51 -0.89
CA MET A 44 11.28 3.55 -1.78
C MET A 44 11.54 3.87 -3.26
N LEU A 45 11.65 2.85 -4.10
CA LEU A 45 11.72 2.95 -5.54
C LEU A 45 10.41 2.42 -6.11
N ILE A 46 9.61 3.28 -6.73
CA ILE A 46 8.31 2.92 -7.32
C ILE A 46 8.43 2.77 -8.83
N ASN A 47 8.04 1.60 -9.33
CA ASN A 47 7.96 1.32 -10.76
C ASN A 47 6.66 1.87 -11.35
N LEU A 48 6.76 2.97 -12.08
CA LEU A 48 5.63 3.61 -12.78
C LEU A 48 5.14 2.79 -13.98
N ASN A 49 5.89 1.81 -14.48
CA ASN A 49 5.44 0.91 -15.55
C ASN A 49 4.60 -0.28 -15.04
N TRP A 50 4.31 -0.37 -13.74
CA TRP A 50 3.58 -1.50 -13.16
C TRP A 50 2.32 -1.86 -13.98
N HIS A 51 2.18 -3.13 -14.32
CA HIS A 51 1.16 -3.60 -15.27
C HIS A 51 -0.27 -3.22 -14.87
N ASP A 52 -0.56 -3.11 -13.56
CA ASP A 52 -1.81 -2.54 -13.07
C ASP A 52 -1.60 -1.14 -12.47
N GLN A 53 -1.72 -0.13 -13.33
CA GLN A 53 -1.55 1.27 -12.96
C GLN A 53 -2.47 1.73 -11.81
N LYS A 54 -3.63 1.11 -11.63
CA LYS A 54 -4.58 1.47 -10.57
C LYS A 54 -4.17 0.91 -9.21
N GLN A 55 -3.22 -0.03 -9.19
CA GLN A 55 -2.65 -0.60 -7.98
C GLN A 55 -1.48 0.24 -7.43
N LEU A 56 -1.00 1.27 -8.16
CA LEU A 56 0.12 2.11 -7.73
C LEU A 56 -0.06 2.75 -6.34
N PRO A 57 -1.25 3.23 -5.92
CA PRO A 57 -1.46 3.71 -4.56
C PRO A 57 -1.19 2.63 -3.51
N PHE A 58 -1.69 1.41 -3.75
CA PHE A 58 -1.45 0.29 -2.85
C PHE A 58 0.03 -0.12 -2.82
N VAL A 59 0.67 -0.21 -3.98
CA VAL A 59 2.10 -0.50 -4.11
C VAL A 59 2.95 0.51 -3.33
N ALA A 60 2.68 1.81 -3.46
CA ALA A 60 3.41 2.83 -2.70
C ALA A 60 3.15 2.76 -1.19
N ALA A 61 1.90 2.50 -0.78
CA ALA A 61 1.55 2.35 0.63
C ALA A 61 2.23 1.12 1.25
N HIS A 62 2.34 0.03 0.49
CA HIS A 62 3.05 -1.18 0.86
C HIS A 62 4.56 -0.94 1.04
N GLU A 63 5.22 -0.32 0.06
CA GLU A 63 6.66 0.00 0.20
C GLU A 63 6.95 0.99 1.34
N CYS A 64 6.03 1.95 1.56
CA CYS A 64 6.10 2.84 2.71
C CYS A 64 5.98 2.03 4.01
N GLY A 65 5.09 1.04 4.06
CA GLY A 65 4.89 0.20 5.23
C GLY A 65 6.14 -0.56 5.66
N HIS A 66 6.84 -1.21 4.71
CA HIS A 66 8.15 -1.83 4.96
C HIS A 66 9.15 -0.88 5.64
N ILE A 67 9.14 0.39 5.25
CA ILE A 67 10.06 1.40 5.79
C ILE A 67 9.65 1.86 7.19
N LEU A 68 8.36 2.08 7.42
CA LEU A 68 7.84 2.55 8.71
C LEU A 68 7.99 1.50 9.81
N ASP A 69 7.83 0.23 9.46
CA ASP A 69 7.94 -0.88 10.41
C ASP A 69 9.40 -1.35 10.60
N GLY A 70 10.32 -0.80 9.80
CA GLY A 70 11.75 -1.10 9.89
C GLY A 70 12.09 -2.52 9.46
N ASP A 71 11.28 -3.08 8.57
CA ASP A 71 11.47 -4.43 8.05
C ASP A 71 12.79 -4.54 7.29
N GLN A 72 13.39 -5.74 7.27
CA GLN A 72 14.59 -5.96 6.46
C GLN A 72 14.20 -5.99 4.98
N PRO A 73 15.04 -5.50 4.05
CA PRO A 73 14.68 -5.40 2.64
C PRO A 73 14.22 -6.77 2.08
N SER A 74 12.93 -6.90 1.79
CA SER A 74 12.32 -7.95 1.00
C SER A 74 11.65 -7.34 -0.22
N ALA A 75 11.64 -8.06 -1.33
CA ALA A 75 11.03 -7.61 -2.57
C ALA A 75 10.06 -8.69 -3.04
N LEU A 76 8.90 -8.85 -2.38
CA LEU A 76 7.91 -9.86 -2.79
C LEU A 76 6.46 -9.46 -2.47
N TYR A 77 5.73 -8.91 -3.44
CA TYR A 77 4.28 -8.86 -3.32
C TYR A 77 3.68 -10.28 -3.24
N PHE A 78 3.00 -10.58 -2.14
CA PHE A 78 2.12 -11.75 -2.00
C PHE A 78 2.78 -13.14 -2.18
N THR A 79 3.90 -13.45 -1.51
CA THR A 79 4.49 -14.82 -1.53
C THR A 79 4.87 -15.39 -0.16
N THR A 80 4.90 -16.72 -0.05
CA THR A 80 5.16 -17.49 1.18
C THR A 80 6.61 -18.00 1.27
N PHE A 81 7.45 -17.30 2.04
CA PHE A 81 8.59 -17.87 2.78
C PHE A 81 8.43 -17.40 4.22
N SER A 82 8.28 -18.28 5.21
CA SER A 82 7.64 -17.97 6.51
C SER A 82 8.11 -16.74 7.30
N SER A 83 9.32 -16.22 7.08
CA SER A 83 9.77 -14.92 7.61
C SER A 83 9.48 -13.75 6.66
N GLN A 84 9.75 -13.89 5.37
CA GLN A 84 9.38 -12.92 4.33
C GLN A 84 7.86 -12.71 4.30
N SER A 85 7.08 -13.77 4.42
CA SER A 85 5.61 -13.73 4.53
C SER A 85 5.11 -12.92 5.72
N LYS A 86 5.89 -12.76 6.81
CA LYS A 86 5.49 -11.93 7.94
C LYS A 86 5.70 -10.45 7.65
N TYR A 87 6.86 -10.10 7.09
CA TYR A 87 7.15 -8.73 6.66
C TYR A 87 6.19 -8.28 5.55
N GLU A 88 5.96 -9.12 4.54
CA GLU A 88 4.99 -8.82 3.50
C GLU A 88 3.54 -8.74 4.04
N LEU A 89 3.19 -9.52 5.08
CA LEU A 89 1.90 -9.39 5.76
C LEU A 89 1.80 -8.07 6.52
N HIS A 90 2.83 -7.68 7.27
CA HIS A 90 2.87 -6.41 7.99
C HIS A 90 2.82 -5.22 7.02
N ALA A 91 3.58 -5.25 5.94
CA ALA A 91 3.54 -4.22 4.90
C ALA A 91 2.16 -4.11 4.24
N ASN A 92 1.46 -5.22 4.01
CA ASN A 92 0.07 -5.18 3.55
C ASN A 92 -0.87 -4.56 4.59
N GLN A 93 -0.76 -4.95 5.86
CA GLN A 93 -1.56 -4.39 6.95
C GLN A 93 -1.33 -2.88 7.07
N ARG A 94 -0.07 -2.46 7.05
CA ARG A 94 0.32 -1.05 7.10
C ARG A 94 -0.16 -0.28 5.87
N ALA A 95 -0.13 -0.89 4.68
CA ALA A 95 -0.73 -0.30 3.49
C ALA A 95 -2.23 -0.05 3.65
N TYR A 96 -2.97 -0.99 4.26
CA TYR A 96 -4.39 -0.79 4.57
C TYR A 96 -4.57 0.38 5.53
N GLU A 97 -3.82 0.44 6.63
CA GLU A 97 -3.90 1.55 7.59
C GLU A 97 -3.68 2.93 6.92
N ILE A 98 -2.65 3.04 6.07
CA ILE A 98 -2.35 4.28 5.35
C ILE A 98 -3.51 4.64 4.42
N LEU A 99 -3.95 3.71 3.58
CA LEU A 99 -5.02 3.98 2.61
C LEU A 99 -6.35 4.28 3.29
N LEU A 100 -6.67 3.60 4.39
CA LEU A 100 -7.88 3.88 5.17
C LEU A 100 -7.82 5.31 5.73
N SER A 101 -6.68 5.73 6.28
CA SER A 101 -6.52 7.11 6.79
C SER A 101 -6.64 8.20 5.73
N LEU A 102 -6.44 7.86 4.45
CA LEU A 102 -6.56 8.79 3.33
C LEU A 102 -7.94 8.74 2.66
N THR A 103 -8.68 7.65 2.81
CA THR A 103 -9.95 7.41 2.09
C THR A 103 -11.18 7.33 2.96
N MET A 104 -11.01 7.20 4.27
CA MET A 104 -12.05 7.21 5.28
C MET A 104 -11.78 8.36 6.25
N ASP A 105 -12.84 9.07 6.61
CA ASP A 105 -12.80 10.16 7.57
C ASP A 105 -13.70 9.86 8.79
N SER A 106 -13.74 10.79 9.74
CA SER A 106 -14.55 10.65 10.96
C SER A 106 -16.07 10.59 10.72
N SER A 107 -16.54 10.87 9.49
CA SER A 107 -17.94 10.70 9.10
C SER A 107 -18.24 9.31 8.54
N THR A 108 -17.20 8.52 8.25
CA THR A 108 -17.33 7.17 7.73
C THR A 108 -17.78 6.21 8.83
N SER A 109 -18.90 5.52 8.63
CA SER A 109 -19.42 4.52 9.57
C SER A 109 -19.16 3.11 9.06
N ILE A 110 -18.76 2.20 9.95
CA ILE A 110 -18.54 0.79 9.62
C ILE A 110 -19.80 0.09 9.07
N GLU A 111 -20.99 0.56 9.42
CA GLU A 111 -22.25 0.04 8.90
C GLU A 111 -22.48 0.41 7.42
N THR A 112 -21.80 1.46 6.94
CA THR A 112 -21.96 2.02 5.59
C THR A 112 -20.82 1.64 4.65
N VAL A 113 -19.69 1.17 5.18
CA VAL A 113 -18.52 0.79 4.37
C VAL A 113 -18.75 -0.56 3.71
N SER A 114 -18.74 -0.57 2.38
CA SER A 114 -18.65 -1.78 1.58
C SER A 114 -17.19 -2.20 1.44
N VAL A 115 -16.80 -3.28 2.12
CA VAL A 115 -15.42 -3.79 2.08
C VAL A 115 -15.04 -4.24 0.66
N THR A 116 -15.98 -4.86 -0.06
CA THR A 116 -15.78 -5.27 -1.45
C THR A 116 -15.51 -4.07 -2.34
N ASP A 117 -16.34 -3.02 -2.27
CA ASP A 117 -16.15 -1.84 -3.12
C ASP A 117 -14.83 -1.11 -2.81
N TRP A 118 -14.44 -1.07 -1.52
CA TRP A 118 -13.16 -0.48 -1.13
C TRP A 118 -11.98 -1.30 -1.65
N MET A 119 -12.03 -2.64 -1.55
CA MET A 119 -10.99 -3.52 -2.09
C MET A 119 -10.90 -3.45 -3.61
N ASP A 120 -12.03 -3.45 -4.30
CA ASP A 120 -12.10 -3.31 -5.75
C ASP A 120 -11.51 -1.96 -6.18
N LYS A 121 -11.84 -0.88 -5.46
CA LYS A 121 -11.24 0.43 -5.69
C LYS A 121 -9.72 0.39 -5.53
N MET A 122 -9.19 -0.29 -4.51
CA MET A 122 -7.75 -0.38 -4.26
C MET A 122 -7.04 -1.46 -5.08
N HIS A 123 -7.76 -2.20 -5.94
CA HIS A 123 -7.21 -3.31 -6.70
C HIS A 123 -6.54 -4.38 -5.81
N ILE A 124 -7.16 -4.65 -4.66
CA ILE A 124 -6.72 -5.64 -3.69
C ILE A 124 -7.39 -6.99 -4.02
N PRO A 125 -6.62 -8.10 -4.11
CA PRO A 125 -7.20 -9.42 -4.39
C PRO A 125 -8.20 -9.88 -3.32
N ALA A 126 -9.28 -10.55 -3.76
CA ALA A 126 -10.37 -11.02 -2.88
C ALA A 126 -9.92 -11.90 -1.70
N TRP A 127 -8.82 -12.65 -1.82
CA TRP A 127 -8.31 -13.50 -0.73
C TRP A 127 -7.74 -12.71 0.46
N GLN A 128 -7.58 -11.39 0.33
CA GLN A 128 -7.19 -10.48 1.42
C GLN A 128 -8.39 -9.95 2.22
N GLU A 129 -9.63 -10.31 1.86
CA GLU A 129 -10.84 -9.73 2.43
C GLU A 129 -10.87 -9.78 3.96
N ASP A 130 -10.51 -10.91 4.56
CA ASP A 130 -10.49 -11.03 6.02
C ASP A 130 -9.51 -10.06 6.69
N ASN A 131 -8.34 -9.83 6.09
CA ASN A 131 -7.35 -8.88 6.60
C ASN A 131 -7.85 -7.42 6.46
N VAL A 132 -8.48 -7.09 5.34
CA VAL A 132 -9.04 -5.75 5.10
C VAL A 132 -10.24 -5.49 6.03
N ARG A 133 -11.10 -6.49 6.24
CA ARG A 133 -12.22 -6.41 7.22
C ARG A 133 -11.71 -6.10 8.61
N GLN A 134 -10.60 -6.71 9.02
CA GLN A 134 -9.99 -6.45 10.32
C GLN A 134 -9.42 -5.02 10.39
N ALA A 135 -8.68 -4.58 9.39
CA ALA A 135 -8.11 -3.24 9.34
C ALA A 135 -9.19 -2.13 9.38
N ILE A 136 -10.30 -2.30 8.66
CA ILE A 136 -11.43 -1.35 8.67
C ILE A 136 -12.06 -1.27 10.07
N LYS A 137 -12.25 -2.42 10.74
CA LYS A 137 -12.79 -2.45 12.11
C LYS A 137 -11.88 -1.71 13.09
N GLU A 138 -10.58 -1.90 12.99
CA GLU A 138 -9.60 -1.24 13.85
C GLU A 138 -9.50 0.27 13.58
N HIS A 139 -9.63 0.68 12.31
CA HIS A 139 -9.56 2.08 11.92
C HIS A 139 -10.78 2.90 12.36
N LEU A 140 -11.97 2.28 12.39
CA LEU A 140 -13.24 2.96 12.71
C LEU A 140 -13.72 2.76 14.17
N ALA A 141 -12.92 2.09 15.01
CA ALA A 141 -13.20 1.85 16.43
C ALA A 141 -12.70 3.00 17.31
#